data_AF-A0A946LKI5-F1
#
_entry.id   AF-A0A946LKI5-F1
#
_cell.length_a   1.000
_cell.length_b   1.000
_cell.length_c   1.000
_cell.angle_alpha   90.00
_cell.angle_beta   90.00
_cell.angle_gamma   90.00
#
_symmetry.space_group_name_H-M   'P 1'
#
loop_
_entity.id
_entity.type
_entity.pdbx_description
1 polymer ?
#
loop_
_entity_poly.entity_id
_entity_poly.type
_entity_poly.pdbx_seq_one_letter_code
_entity_poly.pdbx_strand_id
1 'polypeptide(L)'
;MQKLNIRSVARKDKPYRRSSQMESHHRYENVLDREFTAAKPNQKWVTDISYVRTQQGWAYLSTIKELFDGFIVAYLLGKQHNIALVTNTLKQALQREKVTNKLLLHSDQGFQYRSYPYFDKYPALADSGEIIH
;
A
#
# COMPACT_ATOMS: atom_id res chain seq x y z
N MET A 1 -23.29 38.62 -2.77
CA MET A 1 -22.67 38.69 -1.43
C MET A 1 -21.52 39.71 -1.31
N GLN A 2 -21.55 40.84 -2.06
CA GLN A 2 -20.55 41.93 -1.93
C GLN A 2 -20.96 43.01 -0.89
N LYS A 3 -22.12 42.88 -0.24
CA LYS A 3 -22.72 43.93 0.59
C LYS A 3 -22.30 43.90 2.07
N LEU A 4 -21.52 42.90 2.53
CA LEU A 4 -21.20 42.70 3.95
C LEU A 4 -19.70 42.65 4.29
N ASN A 5 -18.79 42.83 3.32
CA ASN A 5 -17.34 42.76 3.53
C ASN A 5 -16.85 41.50 4.28
N ILE A 6 -17.61 40.41 4.23
CA ILE A 6 -17.24 39.11 4.79
C ILE A 6 -16.30 38.44 3.79
N ARG A 7 -15.02 38.33 4.13
CA ARG A 7 -14.04 37.58 3.37
C ARG A 7 -13.96 36.17 3.96
N SER A 8 -14.00 35.14 3.13
CA SER A 8 -13.69 33.78 3.56
C SER A 8 -12.28 33.74 4.13
N VAL A 9 -12.08 33.16 5.31
CA VAL A 9 -10.73 32.80 5.78
C VAL A 9 -10.24 31.64 4.92
N ALA A 10 -9.64 31.95 3.78
CA ALA A 10 -8.96 30.96 2.96
C ALA A 10 -7.76 30.45 3.77
N ARG A 11 -7.68 29.13 3.99
CA ARG A 11 -6.46 28.52 4.55
C ARG A 11 -5.29 28.91 3.65
N LYS A 12 -4.18 29.37 4.24
CA LYS A 12 -2.92 29.54 3.50
C LYS A 12 -2.64 28.25 2.75
N ASP A 13 -2.46 28.36 1.44
CA ASP A 13 -2.12 27.21 0.61
C ASP A 13 -0.80 26.64 1.13
N LYS A 14 -0.83 25.39 1.60
CA LYS A 14 0.41 24.70 1.95
C LYS A 14 1.09 24.38 0.61
N PRO A 15 2.35 24.76 0.39
CA PRO A 15 3.02 24.42 -0.86
C PRO A 15 3.02 22.90 -1.01
N TYR A 16 2.19 22.41 -1.93
CA TYR A 16 2.15 21.01 -2.31
C TYR A 16 3.47 20.70 -3.01
N ARG A 17 4.43 20.15 -2.28
CA ARG A 17 5.63 19.57 -2.90
C ARG A 17 5.16 18.35 -3.68
N ARG A 18 5.29 18.40 -5.01
CA ARG A 18 5.04 17.24 -5.87
C ARG A 18 5.91 16.09 -5.37
N SER A 19 5.37 14.87 -5.33
CA SER A 19 6.16 13.69 -4.97
C SER A 19 7.38 13.49 -5.88
N SER A 20 7.38 14.08 -7.08
CA SER A 20 8.52 14.12 -8.01
C SER A 20 9.70 14.97 -7.54
N GLN A 21 9.53 15.79 -6.49
CA GLN A 21 10.58 16.60 -5.85
C GLN A 21 11.08 15.98 -4.54
N MET A 22 10.57 14.80 -4.15
CA MET A 22 11.12 14.00 -3.06
C MET A 22 12.04 12.94 -3.68
N GLU A 23 13.34 13.19 -3.61
CA GLU A 23 14.48 12.40 -4.14
C GLU A 23 14.57 10.95 -3.64
N SER A 24 13.59 10.42 -2.89
CA SER A 24 13.68 9.15 -2.16
C SER A 24 12.52 8.17 -2.39
N HIS A 25 11.84 8.27 -3.53
CA HIS A 25 10.74 7.36 -3.88
C HIS A 25 11.12 6.44 -5.03
N HIS A 26 11.27 5.16 -4.73
CA HIS A 26 11.37 4.14 -5.76
C HIS A 26 10.06 4.08 -6.54
N ARG A 27 10.13 4.03 -7.87
CA ARG A 27 8.96 3.82 -8.73
C ARG A 27 9.08 2.44 -9.34
N TYR A 28 7.99 1.71 -9.27
CA TYR A 28 7.95 0.33 -9.73
C TYR A 28 7.04 0.23 -10.97
N GLU A 29 7.28 -0.76 -11.83
CA GLU A 29 6.50 -0.96 -13.06
C GLU A 29 5.16 -1.65 -12.75
N ASN A 30 4.06 -1.17 -13.32
CA ASN A 30 2.75 -1.80 -13.12
C ASN A 30 2.62 -3.10 -13.93
N VAL A 31 3.19 -4.19 -13.40
CA VAL A 31 3.17 -5.53 -14.02
C VAL A 31 1.80 -6.20 -13.96
N LEU A 32 0.95 -5.83 -12.98
CA LEU A 32 -0.39 -6.43 -12.86
C LEU A 32 -1.26 -6.09 -14.08
N ASP A 33 -1.06 -4.90 -14.68
CA ASP A 33 -1.79 -4.40 -15.86
C ASP A 33 -3.32 -4.64 -15.83
N ARG A 34 -3.93 -4.43 -14.66
CA ARG A 34 -5.37 -4.63 -14.42
C ARG A 34 -5.87 -6.08 -14.55
N GLU A 35 -4.96 -7.06 -14.62
CA GLU A 35 -5.28 -8.49 -14.61
C GLU A 35 -5.53 -8.99 -13.19
N PHE A 36 -6.71 -8.67 -12.64
CA PHE A 36 -7.11 -8.96 -11.25
C PHE A 36 -7.55 -10.41 -10.98
N THR A 37 -7.15 -11.36 -11.84
CA THR A 37 -7.43 -12.79 -11.70
C THR A 37 -6.13 -13.59 -11.65
N ALA A 38 -6.10 -14.63 -10.82
CA ALA A 38 -5.02 -15.62 -10.78
C ALA A 38 -5.55 -17.00 -11.20
N ALA A 39 -4.69 -17.83 -11.80
CA ALA A 39 -5.03 -19.18 -12.22
C ALA A 39 -4.83 -20.22 -11.10
N LYS A 40 -3.99 -19.91 -10.12
CA LYS A 40 -3.67 -20.76 -8.97
C LYS A 40 -3.51 -19.92 -7.70
N PRO A 41 -3.65 -20.53 -6.51
CA PRO A 41 -3.37 -19.85 -5.26
C PRO A 41 -1.97 -19.24 -5.20
N ASN A 42 -1.81 -18.16 -4.42
CA ASN A 42 -0.54 -17.48 -4.14
C ASN A 42 0.25 -17.00 -5.38
N GLN A 43 -0.42 -16.78 -6.51
CA GLN A 43 0.22 -16.19 -7.70
C GLN A 43 0.18 -14.68 -7.71
N LYS A 44 -0.92 -14.08 -7.25
CA LYS A 44 -1.10 -12.63 -7.24
C LYS A 44 -1.80 -12.19 -5.97
N TRP A 45 -1.17 -11.28 -5.25
CA TRP A 45 -1.74 -10.58 -4.11
C TRP A 45 -1.88 -9.10 -4.42
N VAL A 46 -2.94 -8.50 -3.90
CA VAL A 46 -3.13 -7.05 -3.88
C VAL A 46 -3.11 -6.57 -2.43
N THR A 47 -2.54 -5.39 -2.21
CA THR A 47 -2.50 -4.77 -0.89
C THR A 47 -3.07 -3.37 -0.92
N ASP A 48 -3.81 -3.02 0.13
CA ASP A 48 -4.42 -1.70 0.31
C ASP A 48 -4.35 -1.29 1.78
N ILE A 49 -4.40 0.03 2.02
CA ILE A 49 -4.55 0.59 3.36
C ILE A 49 -5.79 1.47 3.39
N SER A 50 -6.75 1.07 4.21
CA SER A 50 -7.96 1.84 4.47
C SER A 50 -8.00 2.31 5.94
N TYR A 51 -9.04 3.05 6.30
CA TYR A 51 -9.29 3.47 7.68
C TYR A 51 -10.68 3.05 8.12
N VAL A 52 -10.75 2.47 9.32
CA VAL A 52 -11.97 1.91 9.89
C VAL A 52 -12.30 2.59 11.21
N ARG A 53 -13.59 2.82 11.47
CA ARG A 53 -14.05 3.41 12.73
C ARG A 53 -14.18 2.32 13.77
N THR A 54 -13.55 2.52 14.93
CA THR A 54 -13.66 1.65 16.10
C THR A 54 -14.26 2.43 17.27
N GLN A 55 -14.61 1.75 18.36
CA GLN A 55 -15.08 2.39 19.59
C GLN A 55 -14.01 3.31 20.21
N GLN A 56 -12.73 3.08 19.91
CA GLN A 56 -11.59 3.79 20.50
C GLN A 56 -11.07 4.93 19.62
N GLY A 57 -11.59 5.08 18.40
CA GLY A 57 -11.06 6.05 17.44
C GLY A 57 -11.13 5.57 16.00
N TRP A 58 -10.39 6.25 15.12
CA TRP A 58 -10.08 5.71 13.80
C TRP A 58 -8.84 4.82 13.90
N ALA A 59 -8.83 3.73 13.15
CA ALA A 59 -7.67 2.87 12.97
C ALA A 59 -7.37 2.69 11.48
N TYR A 60 -6.10 2.57 11.13
CA TYR A 60 -5.66 2.19 9.80
C TYR A 60 -5.66 0.67 9.69
N LEU A 61 -6.24 0.16 8.62
CA LEU A 61 -6.32 -1.25 8.29
C LEU A 61 -5.46 -1.50 7.06
N SER A 62 -4.37 -2.23 7.22
CA SER A 62 -3.57 -2.75 6.11
C SER A 62 -4.04 -4.16 5.81
N THR A 63 -4.34 -4.45 4.55
CA THR A 63 -4.89 -5.75 4.12
C THR A 63 -4.16 -6.28 2.90
N ILE A 64 -3.94 -7.59 2.87
CA ILE A 64 -3.43 -8.33 1.71
C ILE A 64 -4.49 -9.33 1.29
N LYS A 65 -4.93 -9.24 0.05
CA LYS A 65 -5.94 -10.09 -0.57
C LYS A 65 -5.34 -10.91 -1.69
N GLU A 66 -5.70 -12.18 -1.76
CA GLU A 66 -5.35 -13.06 -2.88
C GLU A 66 -6.36 -12.95 -4.03
N LEU A 67 -5.86 -12.97 -5.27
CA LEU A 67 -6.68 -12.83 -6.49
C LEU A 67 -7.16 -14.14 -7.11
N PHE A 68 -6.87 -15.29 -6.49
CA PHE A 68 -7.39 -16.59 -6.94
C PHE A 68 -8.83 -16.81 -6.49
N ASP A 69 -9.05 -16.81 -5.17
CA ASP A 69 -10.35 -17.04 -4.54
C ASP A 69 -10.88 -15.83 -3.77
N GLY A 70 -10.11 -14.75 -3.70
CA GLY A 70 -10.49 -13.51 -3.02
C GLY A 70 -10.25 -13.50 -1.51
N PHE A 71 -9.57 -14.51 -0.95
CA PHE A 71 -9.34 -14.59 0.49
C PHE A 71 -8.39 -13.49 1.01
N ILE A 72 -8.61 -13.06 2.26
CA ILE A 72 -7.72 -12.11 2.95
C ILE A 72 -6.59 -12.89 3.62
N VAL A 73 -5.42 -12.86 3.00
CA VAL A 73 -4.22 -13.59 3.46
C VAL A 73 -3.73 -13.05 4.80
N ALA A 74 -3.68 -11.72 4.96
CA ALA A 74 -3.30 -11.09 6.21
C ALA A 74 -3.92 -9.71 6.33
N TYR A 75 -4.08 -9.25 7.57
CA TYR A 75 -4.46 -7.88 7.87
C TYR A 75 -3.93 -7.46 9.23
N LEU A 76 -3.62 -6.17 9.38
CA LEU A 76 -3.29 -5.57 10.68
C LEU A 76 -3.97 -4.22 10.85
N LEU A 77 -4.30 -3.92 12.11
CA LEU A 77 -4.78 -2.60 12.53
C LEU A 77 -3.65 -1.81 13.19
N GLY A 78 -3.55 -0.53 12.84
CA GLY A 78 -2.58 0.40 13.42
C GLY A 78 -3.23 1.73 13.78
N LYS A 79 -2.69 2.41 14.80
CA LYS A 79 -3.10 3.79 15.15
C LYS A 79 -2.54 4.84 14.19
N GLN A 80 -1.56 4.46 13.37
CA GLN A 80 -0.84 5.37 12.47
C GLN A 80 -0.68 4.75 11.08
N HIS A 81 -0.73 5.62 10.08
CA HIS A 81 -0.43 5.29 8.69
C HIS A 81 1.09 5.29 8.48
N ASN A 82 1.75 4.17 8.71
CA ASN A 82 3.21 4.08 8.65
C ASN A 82 3.71 2.80 7.94
N ILE A 83 5.00 2.79 7.58
CA ILE A 83 5.65 1.68 6.87
C ILE A 83 5.66 0.40 7.72
N ALA A 84 5.73 0.52 9.04
CA ALA A 84 5.72 -0.62 9.94
C ALA A 84 4.41 -1.42 9.84
N LEU A 85 3.25 -0.75 9.73
CA LEU A 85 1.96 -1.40 9.54
C LEU A 85 1.94 -2.27 8.28
N VAL A 86 2.40 -1.72 7.16
CA VAL A 86 2.48 -2.41 5.87
C VAL A 86 3.44 -3.59 5.92
N THR A 87 4.69 -3.32 6.32
CA THR A 87 5.75 -4.35 6.34
C THR A 87 5.44 -5.47 7.32
N ASN A 88 4.77 -5.20 8.44
CA ASN A 88 4.33 -6.25 9.37
C ASN A 88 3.16 -7.07 8.80
N THR A 89 2.24 -6.43 8.07
CA THR A 89 1.14 -7.15 7.41
C THR A 89 1.69 -8.10 6.34
N LEU A 90 2.63 -7.62 5.53
CA LEU A 90 3.32 -8.44 4.53
C LEU A 90 4.11 -9.59 5.16
N LYS A 91 4.85 -9.30 6.25
CA LYS A 91 5.55 -10.35 7.01
C LYS A 91 4.58 -11.44 7.50
N GLN A 92 3.42 -11.05 8.02
CA GLN A 92 2.41 -12.01 8.48
C GLN A 92 1.86 -12.87 7.33
N ALA A 93 1.60 -12.26 6.17
CA ALA A 93 1.15 -12.99 4.98
C ALA A 93 2.18 -14.04 4.53
N LEU A 94 3.45 -13.64 4.39
CA LEU A 94 4.54 -14.52 3.96
C LEU A 94 4.84 -15.65 4.97
N GLN A 95 4.53 -15.45 6.25
CA GLN A 95 4.67 -16.48 7.28
C GLN A 95 3.50 -17.48 7.27
N ARG A 96 2.30 -17.04 6.85
CA ARG A 96 1.09 -17.84 6.85
C ARG A 96 1.00 -18.71 5.61
N GLU A 97 1.33 -18.16 4.46
CA GLU A 97 1.16 -18.83 3.16
C GLU A 97 2.46 -19.44 2.67
N LYS A 98 2.33 -20.59 1.99
CA LYS A 98 3.42 -21.18 1.22
C LYS A 98 3.53 -20.48 -0.12
N VAL A 99 4.13 -19.31 -0.10
CA VAL A 99 4.38 -18.54 -1.31
C VAL A 99 5.52 -19.16 -2.11
N THR A 100 5.39 -19.12 -3.44
CA THR A 100 6.50 -19.49 -4.34
C THR A 100 7.20 -18.22 -4.81
N ASN A 101 8.38 -18.37 -5.40
CA ASN A 101 9.18 -17.27 -5.95
C ASN A 101 8.52 -16.51 -7.12
N LYS A 102 7.27 -16.87 -7.47
CA LYS A 102 6.47 -16.30 -8.56
C LYS A 102 5.29 -15.46 -8.07
N LEU A 103 5.20 -15.18 -6.77
CA LEU A 103 4.15 -14.33 -6.24
C LEU A 103 4.33 -12.88 -6.72
N LEU A 104 3.33 -12.35 -7.42
CA LEU A 104 3.21 -10.94 -7.73
C LEU A 104 2.47 -10.23 -6.58
N LEU A 105 3.10 -9.22 -5.98
CA LEU A 105 2.44 -8.34 -5.02
C LEU A 105 2.19 -6.98 -5.69
N HIS A 106 0.93 -6.56 -5.76
CA HIS A 106 0.55 -5.27 -6.32
C HIS A 106 0.04 -4.33 -5.23
N SER A 107 0.54 -3.09 -5.23
CA SER A 107 0.08 -1.98 -4.37
C SER A 107 -0.26 -0.76 -5.23
N ASP A 108 -1.02 0.17 -4.67
CA ASP A 108 -1.29 1.48 -5.27
C ASP A 108 -0.04 2.42 -5.30
N GLN A 109 1.12 1.91 -4.87
CA GLN A 109 2.39 2.63 -4.74
C GLN A 109 2.28 3.92 -3.91
N GLY A 110 1.48 3.91 -2.84
CA GLY A 110 1.53 4.91 -1.78
C GLY A 110 2.96 5.16 -1.25
N PHE A 111 3.17 6.25 -0.50
CA PHE A 111 4.53 6.64 -0.05
C PHE A 111 5.26 5.56 0.76
N GLN A 112 4.51 4.67 1.43
CA GLN A 112 5.04 3.58 2.22
C GLN A 112 5.68 2.51 1.35
N TYR A 113 5.00 2.12 0.26
CA TYR A 113 5.48 1.11 -0.68
C TYR A 113 6.69 1.61 -1.49
N ARG A 114 6.78 2.93 -1.70
CA ARG A 114 7.92 3.58 -2.38
C ARG A 114 9.09 3.95 -1.47
N SER A 115 9.01 3.65 -0.17
CA SER A 115 10.02 4.07 0.80
C SER A 115 11.26 3.17 0.76
N TYR A 116 12.43 3.75 1.04
CA TYR A 116 13.69 2.99 1.12
C TYR A 116 13.63 1.82 2.11
N PRO A 117 13.08 1.96 3.34
CA PRO A 117 12.98 0.84 4.27
C PRO A 117 12.10 -0.31 3.76
N TYR A 118 11.11 -0.02 2.90
CA TYR A 118 10.30 -1.06 2.27
C TYR A 118 11.11 -1.78 1.18
N PHE A 119 11.77 -1.01 0.31
CA PHE A 119 12.61 -1.56 -0.77
C PHE A 119 13.76 -2.41 -0.25
N ASP A 120 14.50 -1.93 0.74
CA ASP A 120 15.64 -2.63 1.35
C ASP A 120 15.22 -3.98 1.96
N LYS A 121 14.02 -4.03 2.53
CA LYS A 121 13.50 -5.22 3.20
C LYS A 121 12.88 -6.24 2.24
N TYR A 122 12.31 -5.78 1.13
CA TYR A 122 11.60 -6.62 0.17
C TYR A 122 11.93 -6.27 -1.28
N PRO A 123 13.21 -6.28 -1.69
CA PRO A 123 13.59 -5.90 -3.06
C PRO A 123 12.95 -6.82 -4.12
N ALA A 124 12.57 -8.05 -3.73
CA ALA A 124 11.88 -9.05 -4.55
C ALA A 124 10.42 -8.76 -4.87
N LEU A 125 9.73 -8.14 -3.91
CA LEU A 125 8.28 -8.00 -3.90
C LEU A 125 7.87 -6.58 -4.32
N ALA A 126 8.87 -5.81 -4.73
CA ALA A 126 8.78 -4.44 -5.12
C ALA A 126 8.69 -4.44 -6.67
N ASP A 127 7.49 -4.75 -7.16
CA ASP A 127 7.08 -5.09 -8.53
C ASP A 127 8.01 -6.03 -9.31
N SER A 128 8.02 -7.33 -8.95
CA SER A 128 8.57 -8.35 -9.85
C SER A 128 7.49 -8.95 -10.75
N GLY A 129 7.63 -8.72 -12.04
CA GLY A 129 7.24 -9.69 -13.06
C GLY A 129 8.19 -10.89 -13.09
N GLU A 130 8.39 -11.53 -11.94
CA GLU A 130 9.30 -12.65 -11.63
C GLU A 130 10.64 -12.33 -10.94
N ILE A 131 10.92 -13.22 -9.97
CA ILE A 131 12.18 -13.67 -9.34
C ILE A 131 12.73 -12.85 -8.16
N ILE A 132 12.73 -13.49 -6.97
CA ILE A 132 13.98 -13.70 -6.21
C ILE A 132 14.15 -15.20 -5.93
N HIS A 133 15.39 -15.67 -6.07
CA HIS A 133 15.88 -17.05 -5.90
C HIS A 133 15.38 -17.75 -4.64
#